data_AF-A0A0M2TZ40-F1
#
_entry.id   AF-A0A0M2TZ40-F1
#
_cell.length_a   1.000
_cell.length_b   1.000
_cell.length_c   1.000
_cell.angle_alpha   90.00
_cell.angle_beta   90.00
_cell.angle_gamma   90.00
#
_symmetry.space_group_name_H-M   'P 1'
#
loop_
_entity.id
_entity.type
_entity.pdbx_description
1 polymer ?
#
loop_
_entity_poly.entity_id
_entity_poly.type
_entity_poly.pdbx_seq_one_letter_code
_entity_poly.pdbx_strand_id
1 'polypeptide(L)'
;MRSKKWGLVLLGVTVLLALALAGCGGKESQPKQESGGKTEQAASQQPEAPKEFKYASSDMMPGGCNSCHQGDFSLTNEIQKLNKEKNHPLVPAESVQVCQACHAQGTPIALPAVVHKAHLVGADNKFATNFDGNCVYCHTMASSGKMVVNGMVPEGVELVAVKSANADTAPEGCTSCHQKYAEDKDYTLMAETKAMNEKNGHPVVPAQDVKQCVTCHQADGAIPFDTVVHKAHLTGQDNKFVSNYGGSCRQCHNVGEKGEITTKGL
;
A
#
# COMPACT_ATOMS: atom_id res chain seq x y z
N MET A 1 23.99 42.77 27.85
CA MET A 1 23.50 44.09 27.37
C MET A 1 22.27 43.86 26.50
N ARG A 2 21.15 44.54 26.82
CA ARG A 2 19.97 44.93 26.00
C ARG A 2 19.26 43.84 25.15
N SER A 3 17.94 43.73 25.06
CA SER A 3 16.76 44.25 25.77
C SER A 3 15.53 43.66 25.05
N LYS A 4 14.47 43.35 25.82
CA LYS A 4 13.08 43.06 25.39
C LYS A 4 12.59 43.94 24.23
N LYS A 5 11.67 43.41 23.40
CA LYS A 5 10.43 44.10 23.01
C LYS A 5 9.26 43.12 22.83
N TRP A 6 8.25 43.31 23.66
CA TRP A 6 6.87 42.88 23.45
C TRP A 6 6.19 43.90 22.53
N GLY A 7 5.30 43.45 21.65
CA GLY A 7 4.46 44.31 20.83
C GLY A 7 3.04 43.76 20.80
N LEU A 8 2.15 44.43 21.53
CA LEU A 8 0.71 44.23 21.55
C LEU A 8 0.11 45.59 21.20
N VAL A 9 -0.66 45.70 20.12
CA VAL A 9 -1.53 46.86 19.85
C VAL A 9 -2.83 46.38 19.20
N LEU A 10 -3.89 46.90 19.81
CA LEU A 10 -5.33 46.75 19.61
C LEU A 10 -5.89 47.54 18.42
N LEU A 11 -7.22 47.40 18.26
CA LEU A 11 -8.20 48.22 17.52
C LEU A 11 -8.45 47.72 16.09
N GLY A 12 -9.67 47.40 15.67
CA GLY A 12 -11.00 47.77 16.17
C GLY A 12 -11.79 48.33 14.98
N VAL A 13 -12.84 47.64 14.52
CA VAL A 13 -13.85 48.23 13.63
C VAL A 13 -15.22 47.72 14.04
N THR A 14 -16.04 48.70 14.42
CA THR A 14 -17.44 48.66 14.84
C THR A 14 -18.41 48.79 13.65
N VAL A 15 -19.50 48.00 13.71
CA VAL A 15 -20.92 48.35 13.52
C VAL A 15 -21.42 48.93 12.17
N LEU A 16 -22.49 48.31 11.64
CA LEU A 16 -23.77 48.87 11.12
C LEU A 16 -24.38 47.83 10.12
N LEU A 17 -25.47 47.08 10.41
CA LEU A 17 -26.88 47.40 10.64
C LEU A 17 -27.64 47.98 9.42
N ALA A 18 -28.52 47.17 8.81
CA ALA A 18 -29.85 47.49 8.23
C ALA A 18 -30.40 46.22 7.52
N LEU A 19 -31.42 45.49 8.00
CA LEU A 19 -32.88 45.73 7.94
C LEU A 19 -33.42 46.09 6.55
N ALA A 20 -34.19 45.19 5.91
CA ALA A 20 -35.66 45.29 5.77
C ALA A 20 -36.24 44.58 4.52
N LEU A 21 -37.25 43.74 4.80
CA LEU A 21 -38.59 43.64 4.17
C LEU A 21 -38.78 43.12 2.72
N ALA A 22 -39.43 41.94 2.67
CA ALA A 22 -40.68 41.58 1.99
C ALA A 22 -41.18 42.39 0.76
N GLY A 23 -41.65 41.67 -0.28
CA GLY A 23 -42.65 42.22 -1.21
C GLY A 23 -42.82 41.49 -2.54
N CYS A 24 -43.97 40.81 -2.66
CA CYS A 24 -44.69 40.25 -3.80
C CYS A 24 -44.33 40.65 -5.25
N GLY A 25 -44.37 39.64 -6.14
CA GLY A 25 -45.29 39.64 -7.28
C GLY A 25 -44.77 40.15 -8.63
N GLY A 26 -44.73 39.25 -9.62
CA GLY A 26 -45.01 39.61 -11.01
C GLY A 26 -44.04 39.09 -12.08
N LYS A 27 -44.64 38.44 -13.08
CA LYS A 27 -44.23 38.30 -14.49
C LYS A 27 -43.15 37.28 -14.83
N GLU A 28 -43.67 36.10 -15.16
CA GLU A 28 -43.44 35.41 -16.44
C GLU A 28 -42.67 36.24 -17.48
N SER A 29 -41.43 35.82 -17.72
CA SER A 29 -40.71 36.05 -18.97
C SER A 29 -39.69 34.92 -19.10
N GLN A 30 -39.85 34.12 -20.16
CA GLN A 30 -38.98 33.01 -20.53
C GLN A 30 -37.52 33.48 -20.69
N PRO A 31 -36.52 32.75 -20.19
CA PRO A 31 -35.18 32.85 -20.71
C PRO A 31 -35.07 32.00 -21.98
N LYS A 32 -34.91 32.74 -23.07
CA LYS A 32 -34.25 32.39 -24.34
C LYS A 32 -33.19 31.28 -24.17
N GLN A 33 -33.34 30.20 -24.93
CA GLN A 33 -32.27 29.22 -25.17
C GLN A 33 -31.03 29.95 -25.68
N GLU A 34 -29.98 30.01 -24.86
CA GLU A 34 -28.61 30.06 -25.33
C GLU A 34 -28.05 28.64 -25.32
N SER A 35 -27.90 28.09 -26.52
CA SER A 35 -27.10 26.90 -26.77
C SER A 35 -25.63 27.27 -26.63
N GLY A 36 -24.90 26.62 -25.72
CA GLY A 36 -23.47 26.86 -25.61
C GLY A 36 -22.84 26.45 -24.29
N GLY A 37 -23.31 25.36 -23.68
CA GLY A 37 -22.64 24.75 -22.54
C GLY A 37 -22.15 23.37 -22.94
N LYS A 38 -20.84 23.20 -23.13
CA LYS A 38 -20.22 21.88 -23.08
C LYS A 38 -20.40 21.36 -21.66
N THR A 39 -21.45 20.58 -21.43
CA THR A 39 -21.49 19.65 -20.31
C THR A 39 -20.39 18.63 -20.55
N GLU A 40 -19.24 18.84 -19.92
CA GLU A 40 -18.32 17.78 -19.58
C GLU A 40 -19.10 16.80 -18.69
N GLN A 41 -19.64 15.76 -19.32
CA GLN A 41 -20.08 14.57 -18.62
C GLN A 41 -18.87 14.09 -17.84
N ALA A 42 -18.91 14.24 -16.51
CA ALA A 42 -18.10 13.44 -15.61
C ALA A 42 -18.38 11.98 -15.98
N ALA A 43 -17.44 11.38 -16.71
CA ALA A 43 -17.52 10.00 -17.13
C ALA A 43 -17.73 9.17 -15.86
N SER A 44 -18.89 8.49 -15.78
CA SER A 44 -19.11 7.49 -14.75
C SER A 44 -18.03 6.43 -14.95
N GLN A 45 -17.05 6.41 -14.05
CA GLN A 45 -16.12 5.30 -13.93
C GLN A 45 -16.90 4.12 -13.35
N GLN A 46 -17.71 3.46 -14.19
CA GLN A 46 -17.97 2.05 -13.96
C GLN A 46 -16.60 1.34 -13.88
N PRO A 47 -16.47 0.28 -13.07
CA PRO A 47 -15.29 -0.56 -13.16
C PRO A 47 -15.15 -1.02 -14.61
N GLU A 48 -14.05 -0.60 -15.25
CA GLU A 48 -13.66 -1.05 -16.59
C GLU A 48 -13.68 -2.59 -16.62
N ALA A 49 -13.90 -3.17 -17.80
CA ALA A 49 -13.77 -4.61 -17.99
C ALA A 49 -12.46 -5.13 -17.37
N PRO A 50 -12.41 -6.37 -16.84
CA PRO A 50 -11.25 -6.87 -16.12
C PRO A 50 -9.99 -6.64 -16.95
N LYS A 51 -9.07 -5.83 -16.44
CA LYS A 51 -7.79 -5.61 -17.10
C LYS A 51 -7.09 -6.97 -17.18
N GLU A 52 -6.62 -7.33 -18.36
CA GLU A 52 -5.80 -8.53 -18.50
C GLU A 52 -4.45 -8.24 -17.81
N PHE A 53 -4.23 -8.89 -16.68
CA PHE A 53 -3.02 -8.73 -15.89
C PHE A 53 -2.02 -9.85 -16.21
N LYS A 54 -0.76 -9.47 -16.40
CA LYS A 54 0.35 -10.43 -16.39
C LYS A 54 0.70 -10.75 -14.94
N TYR A 55 0.27 -11.90 -14.46
CA TYR A 55 0.51 -12.34 -13.09
C TYR A 55 1.88 -13.02 -12.94
N ALA A 56 2.59 -12.65 -11.88
CA ALA A 56 3.55 -13.52 -11.22
C ALA A 56 2.84 -14.30 -10.11
N SER A 57 3.43 -15.42 -9.70
CA SER A 57 2.93 -16.23 -8.60
C SER A 57 4.07 -16.73 -7.73
N SER A 58 3.85 -16.81 -6.42
CA SER A 58 4.91 -17.23 -5.48
C SER A 58 5.37 -18.67 -5.64
N ASP A 59 4.55 -19.52 -6.26
CA ASP A 59 4.90 -20.90 -6.60
C ASP A 59 5.85 -21.02 -7.81
N MET A 60 6.07 -19.94 -8.57
CA MET A 60 7.04 -19.90 -9.68
C MET A 60 8.50 -19.94 -9.19
N MET A 61 8.75 -19.60 -7.92
CA MET A 61 10.08 -19.56 -7.32
C MET A 61 10.14 -20.45 -6.07
N PRO A 62 9.95 -21.78 -6.19
CA PRO A 62 9.80 -22.68 -5.04
C PRO A 62 11.06 -22.77 -4.16
N GLY A 63 12.23 -22.40 -4.70
CA GLY A 63 13.49 -22.31 -3.96
C GLY A 63 13.75 -20.94 -3.33
N GLY A 64 12.81 -19.99 -3.45
CA GLY A 64 12.96 -18.61 -3.00
C GLY A 64 14.19 -17.95 -3.61
N CYS A 65 15.07 -17.42 -2.77
CA CYS A 65 16.32 -16.79 -3.21
C CYS A 65 17.16 -17.70 -4.10
N ASN A 66 17.20 -18.99 -3.79
CA ASN A 66 18.01 -19.97 -4.51
C ASN A 66 17.43 -20.31 -5.89
N SER A 67 16.21 -19.89 -6.22
CA SER A 67 15.70 -20.03 -7.60
C SER A 67 16.44 -19.14 -8.60
N CYS A 68 17.02 -18.02 -8.13
CA CYS A 68 17.78 -17.09 -8.98
C CYS A 68 19.27 -17.04 -8.60
N HIS A 69 19.61 -17.17 -7.32
CA HIS A 69 20.99 -17.09 -6.82
C HIS A 69 21.72 -18.43 -6.92
N GLN A 70 22.09 -18.81 -8.14
CA GLN A 70 22.84 -20.03 -8.46
C GLN A 70 24.07 -19.72 -9.33
N GLY A 71 25.01 -20.67 -9.40
CA GLY A 71 26.21 -20.54 -10.22
C GLY A 71 27.00 -19.28 -9.89
N ASP A 72 27.30 -18.48 -10.92
CA ASP A 72 28.04 -17.22 -10.78
C ASP A 72 27.32 -16.20 -9.88
N PHE A 73 25.99 -16.25 -9.80
CA PHE A 73 25.16 -15.37 -8.99
C PHE A 73 24.78 -15.99 -7.62
N SER A 74 25.45 -17.07 -7.21
CA SER A 74 25.21 -17.67 -5.90
C SER A 74 25.44 -16.67 -4.75
N LEU A 75 24.71 -16.83 -3.64
CA LEU A 75 24.86 -15.98 -2.46
C LEU A 75 26.32 -15.95 -1.94
N THR A 76 27.02 -17.08 -2.03
CA THR A 76 28.44 -17.17 -1.69
C THR A 76 29.31 -16.27 -2.58
N ASN A 77 29.09 -16.28 -3.90
CA ASN A 77 29.82 -15.41 -4.82
C ASN A 77 29.49 -13.92 -4.60
N GLU A 78 28.24 -13.59 -4.31
CA GLU A 78 27.83 -12.22 -3.98
C GLU A 78 28.52 -11.71 -2.71
N ILE A 79 28.57 -12.50 -1.64
CA ILE A 79 29.31 -12.12 -0.42
C ILE A 79 30.81 -11.99 -0.68
N GLN A 80 31.41 -12.88 -1.49
CA GLN A 80 32.81 -12.75 -1.88
C GLN A 80 33.08 -11.46 -2.65
N LYS A 81 32.17 -11.08 -3.56
CA LYS A 81 32.27 -9.82 -4.31
C LYS A 81 32.18 -8.61 -3.38
N LEU A 82 31.17 -8.57 -2.52
CA LEU A 82 31.01 -7.49 -1.53
C LEU A 82 32.21 -7.39 -0.57
N ASN A 83 32.81 -8.53 -0.22
CA ASN A 83 34.03 -8.56 0.59
C ASN A 83 35.24 -7.99 -0.14
N LYS A 84 35.45 -8.34 -1.41
CA LYS A 84 36.53 -7.75 -2.24
C LYS A 84 36.37 -6.24 -2.37
N GLU A 85 35.14 -5.75 -2.44
CA GLU A 85 34.81 -4.32 -2.49
C GLU A 85 34.88 -3.63 -1.11
N LYS A 86 35.24 -4.36 -0.04
CA LYS A 86 35.28 -3.88 1.36
C LYS A 86 33.94 -3.39 1.91
N ASN A 87 32.84 -3.89 1.35
CA ASN A 87 31.47 -3.52 1.72
C ASN A 87 30.79 -4.56 2.64
N HIS A 88 31.40 -5.73 2.83
CA HIS A 88 30.85 -6.79 3.70
C HIS A 88 31.97 -7.72 4.22
N PRO A 89 31.93 -8.22 5.47
CA PRO A 89 32.87 -9.26 5.92
C PRO A 89 32.68 -10.57 5.15
N LEU A 90 33.73 -11.37 4.99
CA LEU A 90 33.59 -12.69 4.39
C LEU A 90 32.92 -13.63 5.40
N VAL A 91 31.74 -14.14 5.05
CA VAL A 91 30.98 -15.11 5.85
C VAL A 91 30.48 -16.23 4.94
N PRO A 92 30.32 -17.47 5.45
CA PRO A 92 29.63 -18.52 4.71
C PRO A 92 28.21 -18.07 4.38
N ALA A 93 27.79 -18.15 3.12
CA ALA A 93 26.48 -17.70 2.65
C ALA A 93 25.78 -18.81 1.87
N GLU A 94 25.54 -19.92 2.56
CA GLU A 94 24.87 -21.11 2.01
C GLU A 94 23.35 -20.95 1.98
N SER A 95 22.81 -20.05 2.82
CA SER A 95 21.38 -19.73 2.85
C SER A 95 21.14 -18.30 3.33
N VAL A 96 19.98 -17.75 2.99
CA VAL A 96 19.61 -16.37 3.37
C VAL A 96 19.34 -16.23 4.88
N GLN A 97 19.08 -17.35 5.58
CA GLN A 97 18.96 -17.42 7.03
C GLN A 97 20.25 -16.98 7.72
N VAL A 98 21.41 -17.30 7.15
CA VAL A 98 22.70 -16.89 7.72
C VAL A 98 22.82 -15.36 7.76
N CYS A 99 22.26 -14.67 6.76
CA CYS A 99 22.28 -13.22 6.69
C CYS A 99 21.51 -12.59 7.87
N GLN A 100 20.42 -13.22 8.34
CA GLN A 100 19.60 -12.71 9.45
C GLN A 100 20.31 -12.71 10.80
N ALA A 101 21.37 -13.50 10.97
CA ALA A 101 22.16 -13.50 12.20
C ALA A 101 22.80 -12.13 12.49
N CYS A 102 23.17 -11.39 11.42
CA CYS A 102 23.76 -10.05 11.53
C CYS A 102 22.78 -8.95 11.09
N HIS A 103 21.92 -9.24 10.12
CA HIS A 103 21.00 -8.28 9.51
C HIS A 103 19.56 -8.46 10.01
N ALA A 104 19.39 -8.76 11.30
CA ALA A 104 18.08 -8.90 11.91
C ALA A 104 17.25 -7.61 11.84
N GLN A 105 15.93 -7.72 12.01
CA GLN A 105 15.04 -6.57 12.11
C GLN A 105 15.49 -5.65 13.27
N GLY A 106 15.47 -4.33 13.06
CA GLY A 106 15.88 -3.34 14.06
C GLY A 106 17.39 -3.08 14.14
N THR A 107 18.21 -3.83 13.38
CA THR A 107 19.62 -3.48 13.20
C THR A 107 19.78 -2.28 12.25
N PRO A 108 20.90 -1.53 12.30
CA PRO A 108 21.13 -0.40 11.40
C PRO A 108 21.08 -0.78 9.91
N ILE A 109 21.37 -2.04 9.59
CA ILE A 109 21.37 -2.60 8.24
C ILE A 109 20.50 -3.86 8.26
N ALA A 110 19.18 -3.69 8.34
CA ALA A 110 18.25 -4.81 8.34
C ALA A 110 18.19 -5.48 6.96
N LEU A 111 18.09 -6.81 6.95
CA LEU A 111 18.11 -7.63 5.74
C LEU A 111 17.04 -7.21 4.71
N PRO A 112 15.78 -6.91 5.11
CA PRO A 112 14.77 -6.47 4.16
C PRO A 112 15.21 -5.23 3.37
N ALA A 113 15.77 -4.21 4.04
CA ALA A 113 16.21 -2.99 3.38
C ALA A 113 17.35 -3.26 2.38
N VAL A 114 18.31 -4.12 2.75
CA VAL A 114 19.41 -4.51 1.84
C VAL A 114 18.89 -5.22 0.60
N VAL A 115 18.04 -6.24 0.80
CA VAL A 115 17.50 -7.06 -0.30
C VAL A 115 16.61 -6.22 -1.20
N HIS A 116 15.67 -5.47 -0.64
CA HIS A 116 14.80 -4.59 -1.41
C HIS A 116 15.59 -3.53 -2.17
N LYS A 117 16.60 -2.89 -1.55
CA LYS A 117 17.42 -1.91 -2.25
C LYS A 117 18.13 -2.54 -3.45
N ALA A 118 18.72 -3.72 -3.27
CA ALA A 118 19.43 -4.42 -4.34
C ALA A 118 18.50 -4.85 -5.50
N HIS A 119 17.21 -5.09 -5.25
CA HIS A 119 16.29 -5.66 -6.24
C HIS A 119 15.18 -4.71 -6.71
N LEU A 120 14.91 -3.61 -6.01
CA LEU A 120 13.77 -2.74 -6.33
C LEU A 120 14.17 -1.28 -6.55
N VAL A 121 15.43 -0.92 -6.30
CA VAL A 121 15.92 0.46 -6.42
C VAL A 121 16.97 0.56 -7.53
N GLY A 122 16.93 1.67 -8.26
CA GLY A 122 17.85 2.00 -9.36
C GLY A 122 17.26 1.77 -10.75
N ALA A 123 17.58 2.66 -11.69
CA ALA A 123 17.04 2.61 -13.06
C ALA A 123 17.47 1.34 -13.82
N ASP A 124 18.69 0.84 -13.55
CA ASP A 124 19.24 -0.36 -14.20
C ASP A 124 19.00 -1.65 -13.41
N ASN A 125 18.03 -1.64 -12.49
CA ASN A 125 17.78 -2.78 -11.63
C ASN A 125 17.25 -3.99 -12.42
N LYS A 126 18.07 -5.03 -12.53
CA LYS A 126 17.75 -6.23 -13.33
C LYS A 126 16.53 -6.98 -12.83
N PHE A 127 16.22 -6.91 -11.54
CA PHE A 127 15.01 -7.52 -11.02
C PHE A 127 13.77 -6.74 -11.44
N ALA A 128 13.81 -5.41 -11.32
CA ALA A 128 12.75 -4.55 -11.82
C ALA A 128 12.51 -4.74 -13.33
N THR A 129 13.56 -4.87 -14.15
CA THR A 129 13.40 -5.03 -15.61
C THR A 129 12.97 -6.43 -16.03
N ASN A 130 13.53 -7.48 -15.43
CA ASN A 130 13.34 -8.85 -15.92
C ASN A 130 12.15 -9.55 -15.25
N PHE A 131 11.83 -9.15 -14.03
CA PHE A 131 10.80 -9.75 -13.18
C PHE A 131 9.71 -8.77 -12.80
N ASP A 132 9.70 -7.59 -13.44
CA ASP A 132 8.72 -6.54 -13.20
C ASP A 132 8.62 -6.20 -11.71
N GLY A 133 9.74 -6.23 -10.97
CA GLY A 133 9.80 -5.85 -9.56
C GLY A 133 8.84 -6.60 -8.64
N ASN A 134 8.35 -7.78 -9.03
CA ASN A 134 7.21 -8.39 -8.39
C ASN A 134 7.56 -9.04 -7.05
N CYS A 135 6.90 -8.59 -5.97
CA CYS A 135 7.20 -9.02 -4.61
C CYS A 135 7.02 -10.53 -4.41
N VAL A 136 6.07 -11.16 -5.13
CA VAL A 136 5.72 -12.56 -4.90
C VAL A 136 6.79 -13.54 -5.39
N TYR A 137 7.80 -13.10 -6.15
CA TYR A 137 8.93 -13.97 -6.47
C TYR A 137 9.83 -14.26 -5.27
N CYS A 138 9.87 -13.36 -4.28
CA CYS A 138 10.62 -13.55 -3.04
C CYS A 138 9.69 -13.83 -1.85
N HIS A 139 8.42 -13.44 -1.93
CA HIS A 139 7.48 -13.56 -0.84
C HIS A 139 6.34 -14.52 -1.17
N THR A 140 5.89 -15.23 -0.15
CA THR A 140 4.63 -15.99 -0.16
C THR A 140 3.84 -15.62 1.09
N MET A 141 2.68 -16.23 1.29
CA MET A 141 1.80 -15.89 2.39
C MET A 141 1.41 -17.13 3.17
N ALA A 142 1.48 -17.06 4.49
CA ALA A 142 0.88 -18.07 5.36
C ALA A 142 -0.65 -18.00 5.27
N SER A 143 -1.37 -19.11 5.53
CA SER A 143 -2.85 -19.12 5.54
C SER A 143 -3.47 -18.18 6.60
N SER A 144 -2.67 -17.71 7.56
CA SER A 144 -3.02 -16.63 8.49
C SER A 144 -3.16 -15.25 7.83
N GLY A 145 -2.54 -15.02 6.67
CA GLY A 145 -2.40 -13.72 6.00
C GLY A 145 -1.02 -13.07 6.19
N LYS A 146 -0.14 -13.67 6.97
CA LYS A 146 1.21 -13.14 7.17
C LYS A 146 2.08 -13.38 5.93
N MET A 147 2.67 -12.31 5.38
CA MET A 147 3.68 -12.44 4.33
C MET A 147 4.98 -12.98 4.91
N VAL A 148 5.59 -13.93 4.22
CA VAL A 148 6.86 -14.58 4.60
C VAL A 148 7.77 -14.63 3.39
N VAL A 149 9.08 -14.70 3.63
CA VAL A 149 10.06 -14.89 2.53
C VAL A 149 10.05 -16.35 2.12
N ASN A 150 9.96 -16.60 0.82
CA ASN A 150 9.96 -17.93 0.26
C ASN A 150 11.30 -18.62 0.57
N GLY A 151 11.26 -19.89 1.00
CA GLY A 151 12.43 -20.59 1.53
C GLY A 151 12.83 -20.21 2.97
N MET A 152 12.13 -19.29 3.64
CA MET A 152 12.30 -18.95 5.07
C MET A 152 11.05 -19.21 5.91
N VAL A 153 10.20 -20.10 5.42
CA VAL A 153 8.91 -20.40 6.03
C VAL A 153 9.14 -21.29 7.26
N PRO A 154 8.60 -20.95 8.44
CA PRO A 154 8.68 -21.82 9.61
C PRO A 154 8.02 -23.18 9.35
N GLU A 155 8.54 -24.23 9.98
CA GLU A 155 7.96 -25.57 9.87
C GLU A 155 6.51 -25.59 10.35
N GLY A 156 5.65 -26.36 9.66
CA GLY A 156 4.22 -26.48 9.99
C GLY A 156 3.36 -25.28 9.59
N VAL A 157 3.91 -24.25 8.94
CA VAL A 157 3.12 -23.15 8.40
C VAL A 157 2.54 -23.53 7.05
N GLU A 158 1.21 -23.56 6.97
CA GLU A 158 0.49 -23.72 5.71
C GLU A 158 0.64 -22.45 4.85
N LEU A 159 0.98 -22.64 3.58
CA LEU A 159 1.22 -21.57 2.62
C LEU A 159 0.09 -21.46 1.60
N VAL A 160 -0.16 -20.23 1.17
CA VAL A 160 -1.08 -19.88 0.09
C VAL A 160 -0.28 -19.19 -1.00
N ALA A 161 -0.42 -19.70 -2.24
CA ALA A 161 0.19 -19.05 -3.39
C ALA A 161 -0.46 -17.69 -3.62
N VAL A 162 0.36 -16.64 -3.70
CA VAL A 162 -0.10 -15.28 -3.97
C VAL A 162 0.17 -14.96 -5.44
N LYS A 163 -0.86 -14.48 -6.13
CA LYS A 163 -0.76 -13.96 -7.49
C LYS A 163 -0.75 -12.45 -7.45
N SER A 164 0.18 -11.85 -8.20
CA SER A 164 0.35 -10.41 -8.21
C SER A 164 0.80 -9.93 -9.58
N ALA A 165 0.26 -8.82 -10.05
CA ALA A 165 0.79 -8.01 -11.13
C ALA A 165 1.55 -6.81 -10.54
N ASN A 166 2.31 -6.06 -11.34
CA ASN A 166 3.12 -4.93 -10.84
C ASN A 166 2.53 -3.54 -11.13
N ALA A 167 1.26 -3.45 -11.51
CA ALA A 167 0.61 -2.16 -11.76
C ALA A 167 0.29 -1.42 -10.45
N ASP A 168 0.51 -0.11 -10.42
CA ASP A 168 0.06 0.77 -9.35
C ASP A 168 -0.95 1.76 -9.89
N THR A 169 -2.20 1.63 -9.43
CA THR A 169 -3.32 2.49 -9.81
C THR A 169 -3.97 3.13 -8.59
N ALA A 170 -3.34 3.01 -7.42
CA ALA A 170 -3.84 3.50 -6.14
C ALA A 170 -2.74 4.32 -5.44
N PRO A 171 -2.43 5.52 -5.95
CA PRO A 171 -1.33 6.33 -5.42
C PRO A 171 -1.54 6.74 -3.95
N GLU A 172 -2.79 6.87 -3.50
CA GLU A 172 -3.17 7.20 -2.12
C GLU A 172 -3.38 5.98 -1.22
N GLY A 173 -3.26 4.76 -1.77
CA GLY A 173 -3.45 3.52 -1.02
C GLY A 173 -4.91 3.20 -0.77
N CYS A 174 -5.27 2.97 0.50
CA CYS A 174 -6.60 2.48 0.89
C CYS A 174 -7.73 3.34 0.34
N THR A 175 -7.59 4.67 0.39
CA THR A 175 -8.64 5.61 -0.02
C THR A 175 -8.83 5.72 -1.53
N SER A 176 -7.87 5.26 -2.35
CA SER A 176 -8.05 5.19 -3.81
C SER A 176 -9.13 4.18 -4.21
N CYS A 177 -9.33 3.12 -3.40
CA CYS A 177 -10.34 2.09 -3.63
C CYS A 177 -11.51 2.17 -2.64
N HIS A 178 -11.26 2.52 -1.39
CA HIS A 178 -12.27 2.61 -0.35
C HIS A 178 -12.95 3.98 -0.31
N GLN A 179 -13.79 4.22 -1.31
CA GLN A 179 -14.53 5.46 -1.49
C GLN A 179 -15.98 5.20 -1.90
N LYS A 180 -16.79 6.26 -1.89
CA LYS A 180 -18.17 6.20 -2.36
C LYS A 180 -18.19 6.42 -3.87
N TYR A 181 -18.65 5.43 -4.62
CA TYR A 181 -18.73 5.49 -6.09
C TYR A 181 -20.13 5.87 -6.58
N ALA A 182 -21.18 5.55 -5.84
CA ALA A 182 -22.57 5.93 -6.12
C ALA A 182 -23.39 5.96 -4.81
N GLU A 183 -24.66 6.38 -4.88
CA GLU A 183 -25.55 6.42 -3.71
C GLU A 183 -25.70 5.06 -3.04
N ASP A 184 -25.82 4.00 -3.84
CA ASP A 184 -25.96 2.59 -3.46
C ASP A 184 -24.62 1.81 -3.43
N LYS A 185 -23.50 2.49 -3.70
CA LYS A 185 -22.16 1.89 -3.80
C LYS A 185 -21.17 2.66 -2.93
N ASP A 186 -21.25 2.41 -1.63
CA ASP A 186 -20.37 2.99 -0.62
C ASP A 186 -19.37 1.94 -0.13
N TYR A 187 -18.12 2.06 -0.57
CA TYR A 187 -17.01 1.21 -0.14
C TYR A 187 -16.04 1.97 0.77
N THR A 188 -16.48 3.09 1.36
CA THR A 188 -15.64 3.84 2.31
C THR A 188 -15.21 2.94 3.48
N LEU A 189 -14.06 3.23 4.09
CA LEU A 189 -13.57 2.47 5.25
C LEU A 189 -14.59 2.41 6.39
N MET A 190 -15.35 3.49 6.60
CA MET A 190 -16.46 3.49 7.55
C MET A 190 -17.57 2.51 7.14
N ALA A 191 -18.00 2.50 5.87
CA ALA A 191 -19.01 1.56 5.38
C ALA A 191 -18.54 0.10 5.54
N GLU A 192 -17.27 -0.19 5.22
CA GLU A 192 -16.69 -1.51 5.40
C GLU A 192 -16.68 -1.95 6.87
N THR A 193 -16.34 -1.06 7.81
CA THR A 193 -16.36 -1.42 9.24
C THR A 193 -17.76 -1.66 9.79
N LYS A 194 -18.79 -0.98 9.24
CA LYS A 194 -20.19 -1.29 9.54
C LYS A 194 -20.59 -2.66 9.01
N ALA A 195 -20.26 -2.96 7.75
CA ALA A 195 -20.52 -4.26 7.15
C ALA A 195 -19.81 -5.41 7.91
N MET A 196 -18.57 -5.18 8.36
CA MET A 196 -17.86 -6.12 9.23
C MET A 196 -18.56 -6.26 10.57
N ASN A 197 -18.99 -5.17 11.22
CA ASN A 197 -19.73 -5.24 12.48
C ASN A 197 -20.97 -6.16 12.39
N GLU A 198 -21.77 -5.98 11.34
CA GLU A 198 -22.96 -6.78 11.09
C GLU A 198 -22.63 -8.26 10.83
N LYS A 199 -21.51 -8.53 10.16
CA LYS A 199 -21.10 -9.88 9.78
C LYS A 199 -20.41 -10.66 10.89
N ASN A 200 -19.53 -10.02 11.66
CA ASN A 200 -18.62 -10.69 12.58
C ASN A 200 -18.35 -9.91 13.89
N GLY A 201 -19.10 -8.85 14.15
CA GLY A 201 -18.98 -8.08 15.41
C GLY A 201 -17.75 -7.17 15.49
N HIS A 202 -17.02 -6.95 14.40
CA HIS A 202 -15.92 -5.95 14.39
C HIS A 202 -16.45 -4.58 14.86
N PRO A 203 -15.78 -3.85 15.77
CA PRO A 203 -16.25 -2.54 16.20
C PRO A 203 -16.41 -1.56 15.02
N VAL A 204 -17.52 -0.83 15.00
CA VAL A 204 -17.68 0.27 14.03
C VAL A 204 -16.73 1.39 14.42
N VAL A 205 -15.85 1.76 13.51
CA VAL A 205 -14.95 2.91 13.69
C VAL A 205 -15.29 3.96 12.65
N PRO A 206 -15.37 5.25 13.01
CA PRO A 206 -15.53 6.34 12.04
C PRO A 206 -14.20 6.58 11.30
N ALA A 207 -13.71 5.54 10.62
CA ALA A 207 -12.43 5.55 9.92
C ALA A 207 -12.51 6.45 8.69
N GLN A 208 -11.74 7.53 8.72
CA GLN A 208 -11.53 8.42 7.58
C GLN A 208 -10.29 8.03 6.78
N ASP A 209 -9.34 7.36 7.45
CA ASP A 209 -8.11 6.87 6.86
C ASP A 209 -7.73 5.53 7.51
N VAL A 210 -6.54 5.03 7.15
CA VAL A 210 -6.07 3.72 7.61
C VAL A 210 -5.42 3.77 9.01
N LYS A 211 -5.05 4.97 9.50
CA LYS A 211 -4.39 5.14 10.81
C LYS A 211 -5.33 4.78 11.96
N GLN A 212 -6.64 4.97 11.80
CA GLN A 212 -7.60 4.55 12.82
C GLN A 212 -7.60 3.02 12.99
N CYS A 213 -7.34 2.24 11.94
CA CYS A 213 -7.30 0.79 12.00
C CYS A 213 -6.09 0.27 12.81
N VAL A 214 -4.91 0.85 12.61
CA VAL A 214 -3.68 0.43 13.30
C VAL A 214 -3.64 0.80 14.78
N THR A 215 -4.61 1.61 15.26
CA THR A 215 -4.77 1.88 16.70
C THR A 215 -5.13 0.61 17.47
N CYS A 216 -5.93 -0.28 16.87
CA CYS A 216 -6.28 -1.58 17.44
C CYS A 216 -5.47 -2.74 16.84
N HIS A 217 -5.12 -2.64 15.56
CA HIS A 217 -4.37 -3.68 14.83
C HIS A 217 -2.86 -3.40 14.80
N GLN A 218 -2.27 -3.21 15.97
CA GLN A 218 -0.83 -2.92 16.08
C GLN A 218 0.03 -4.09 15.58
N ALA A 219 1.27 -3.81 15.16
CA ALA A 219 2.16 -4.80 14.57
C ALA A 219 2.48 -5.98 15.49
N ASP A 220 2.52 -5.74 16.80
CA ASP A 220 2.72 -6.72 17.87
C ASP A 220 1.41 -7.13 18.58
N GLY A 221 0.27 -6.64 18.08
CA GLY A 221 -1.05 -6.97 18.59
C GLY A 221 -1.46 -8.41 18.28
N ALA A 222 -2.53 -8.88 18.93
CA ALA A 222 -3.07 -10.22 18.72
C ALA A 222 -3.51 -10.46 17.26
N ILE A 223 -3.93 -9.39 16.57
CA ILE A 223 -4.35 -9.40 15.18
C ILE A 223 -3.66 -8.24 14.45
N PRO A 224 -2.44 -8.45 13.91
CA PRO A 224 -1.70 -7.40 13.23
C PRO A 224 -2.40 -6.89 11.96
N PHE A 225 -2.28 -5.59 11.69
CA PHE A 225 -2.97 -4.93 10.58
C PHE A 225 -2.59 -5.51 9.21
N ASP A 226 -1.31 -5.74 8.97
CA ASP A 226 -0.80 -6.32 7.72
C ASP A 226 -1.45 -7.69 7.45
N THR A 227 -1.53 -8.53 8.47
CA THR A 227 -2.04 -9.90 8.38
C THR A 227 -3.52 -9.91 7.98
N VAL A 228 -4.34 -9.04 8.58
CA VAL A 228 -5.77 -8.97 8.21
C VAL A 228 -6.00 -8.37 6.83
N VAL A 229 -5.25 -7.33 6.47
CA VAL A 229 -5.38 -6.69 5.16
C VAL A 229 -4.98 -7.64 4.05
N HIS A 230 -3.81 -8.29 4.17
CA HIS A 230 -3.39 -9.29 3.19
C HIS A 230 -4.41 -10.42 3.08
N LYS A 231 -4.90 -10.95 4.19
CA LYS A 231 -5.92 -12.01 4.14
C LYS A 231 -7.18 -11.55 3.40
N ALA A 232 -7.69 -10.36 3.70
CA ALA A 232 -8.88 -9.83 3.06
C ALA A 232 -8.70 -9.59 1.55
N HIS A 233 -7.51 -9.19 1.12
CA HIS A 233 -7.26 -8.75 -0.27
C HIS A 233 -6.55 -9.80 -1.13
N LEU A 234 -5.91 -10.82 -0.57
CA LEU A 234 -5.11 -11.78 -1.33
C LEU A 234 -5.63 -13.23 -1.21
N THR A 235 -6.72 -13.47 -0.48
CA THR A 235 -7.32 -14.81 -0.33
C THR A 235 -8.79 -14.86 -0.70
N GLY A 236 -9.31 -16.08 -0.86
CA GLY A 236 -10.71 -16.33 -1.19
C GLY A 236 -10.95 -16.52 -2.69
N GLN A 237 -11.99 -17.31 -3.01
CA GLN A 237 -12.47 -17.43 -4.38
C GLN A 237 -13.07 -16.10 -4.84
N ASP A 238 -12.89 -15.75 -6.10
CA ASP A 238 -13.39 -14.50 -6.72
C ASP A 238 -12.95 -13.21 -6.02
N ASN A 239 -11.73 -13.22 -5.45
CA ASN A 239 -11.17 -12.06 -4.77
C ASN A 239 -11.13 -10.83 -5.70
N LYS A 240 -11.92 -9.79 -5.35
CA LYS A 240 -12.07 -8.58 -6.16
C LYS A 240 -10.81 -7.75 -6.26
N PHE A 241 -9.95 -7.79 -5.24
CA PHE A 241 -8.68 -7.09 -5.30
C PHE A 241 -7.76 -7.73 -6.34
N VAL A 242 -7.66 -9.06 -6.34
CA VAL A 242 -6.89 -9.79 -7.35
C VAL A 242 -7.47 -9.59 -8.74
N SER A 243 -8.78 -9.75 -8.93
CA SER A 243 -9.38 -9.65 -10.27
C SER A 243 -9.37 -8.25 -10.85
N ASN A 244 -9.55 -7.21 -10.03
CA ASN A 244 -9.74 -5.83 -10.51
C ASN A 244 -8.44 -5.03 -10.52
N TYR A 245 -7.49 -5.38 -9.65
CA TYR A 245 -6.23 -4.62 -9.44
C TYR A 245 -4.98 -5.50 -9.59
N GLY A 246 -5.15 -6.73 -10.06
CA GLY A 246 -4.07 -7.67 -10.31
C GLY A 246 -3.39 -8.18 -9.05
N GLY A 247 -3.94 -7.95 -7.85
CA GLY A 247 -3.29 -8.37 -6.60
C GLY A 247 -1.97 -7.64 -6.32
N SER A 248 -1.77 -6.47 -6.94
CA SER A 248 -0.48 -5.76 -6.89
C SER A 248 -0.18 -5.23 -5.50
N CYS A 249 0.97 -5.61 -4.93
CA CYS A 249 1.44 -5.10 -3.65
C CYS A 249 1.64 -3.58 -3.68
N ARG A 250 1.94 -3.02 -4.86
CA ARG A 250 2.15 -1.57 -5.04
C ARG A 250 0.89 -0.75 -4.88
N GLN A 251 -0.30 -1.35 -4.96
CA GLN A 251 -1.54 -0.63 -4.67
C GLN A 251 -1.57 -0.14 -3.21
N CYS A 252 -0.91 -0.85 -2.29
CA CYS A 252 -0.88 -0.50 -0.87
C CYS A 252 0.50 -0.08 -0.38
N HIS A 253 1.58 -0.47 -1.07
CA HIS A 253 2.94 -0.25 -0.62
C HIS A 253 3.75 0.67 -1.54
N ASN A 254 4.63 1.46 -0.91
CA ASN A 254 5.69 2.20 -1.59
C ASN A 254 7.03 1.51 -1.38
N VAL A 255 7.92 1.65 -2.37
CA VAL A 255 9.34 1.30 -2.23
C VAL A 255 10.12 2.61 -2.16
N GLY A 256 10.77 2.87 -1.03
CA GLY A 256 11.63 4.03 -0.86
C GLY A 256 13.05 3.80 -1.41
N GLU A 257 13.82 4.87 -1.48
CA GLU A 257 15.15 4.88 -2.12
C GLU A 257 16.20 4.03 -1.38
N LYS A 258 15.95 3.67 -0.11
CA LYS A 258 16.84 2.82 0.67
C LYS A 258 16.31 1.38 0.76
N GLY A 259 15.28 1.03 0.00
CA GLY A 259 14.64 -0.29 0.03
C GLY A 259 13.64 -0.47 1.16
N GLU A 260 13.27 0.61 1.85
CA GLU A 260 12.16 0.59 2.79
C GLU A 260 10.84 0.31 2.05
N ILE A 261 10.04 -0.59 2.61
CA ILE A 261 8.67 -0.81 2.17
C ILE A 261 7.76 -0.14 3.19
N THR A 262 6.98 0.84 2.75
CA THR A 262 6.00 1.52 3.60
C THR A 262 4.59 1.28 3.08
N THR A 263 3.60 1.41 3.96
CA THR A 263 2.19 1.35 3.55
C THR A 263 1.71 2.76 3.23
N LYS A 264 1.11 2.95 2.06
CA LYS A 264 0.52 4.22 1.64
C LYS A 264 -0.56 4.65 2.62
N GLY A 265 -0.49 5.90 3.06
CA GLY A 265 -1.43 6.47 4.03
C GLY A 265 -1.09 6.21 5.51
N LEU A 266 -0.02 5.48 5.82
CA LEU A 266 0.50 5.29 7.19
C LEU A 266 1.77 6.10 7.45
#